data_AF-A0A537RG33-F1
#
_entry.id   AF-A0A537RG33-F1
#
_cell.length_a   1.000
_cell.length_b   1.000
_cell.length_c   1.000
_cell.angle_alpha   90.00
_cell.angle_beta   90.00
_cell.angle_gamma   90.00
#
_symmetry.space_group_name_H-M   'P 1'
#
loop_
_entity.id
_entity.type
_entity.pdbx_description
1 polymer ?
#
loop_
_entity_poly.entity_id
_entity_poly.type
_entity_poly.pdbx_seq_one_letter_code
_entity_poly.pdbx_strand_id
1 'polypeptide(L)'
;MERLATMTTTSDVPPVDVVASKSERLDFLKQVIGFNEANVRSYDVKAQISLAAFVLSGNPLIAIINTACAQDAVRRLLVITLVVFIATILTYLWVLWPTPPPQERLTEGLGAQGLFYLHDPLNMGGTAYFDRLKTLVLEPELTAEVLKLSFIRKTKARRFRFALIVTLIAYVVVAVAFFAVGRCAF
;
A
#
# COMPACT_ATOMS: atom_id res chain seq x y z
N MET A 1 20.95 -21.29 -43.06
CA MET A 1 21.29 -20.35 -41.98
C MET A 1 20.50 -20.73 -40.74
N GLU A 2 20.86 -21.88 -40.19
CA GLU A 2 20.42 -22.36 -38.88
C GLU A 2 21.20 -21.64 -37.79
N ARG A 3 20.49 -21.20 -36.76
CA ARG A 3 20.86 -21.37 -35.35
C ARG A 3 19.68 -20.91 -34.48
N LEU A 4 18.71 -21.81 -34.38
CA LEU A 4 17.78 -21.88 -33.27
C LEU A 4 18.64 -22.07 -32.00
N ALA A 5 18.87 -21.01 -31.25
CA ALA A 5 19.44 -21.12 -29.91
C ALA A 5 18.35 -21.73 -29.01
N THR A 6 18.41 -23.06 -28.88
CA THR A 6 17.80 -23.83 -27.82
C THR A 6 18.20 -23.23 -26.48
N MET A 7 17.31 -22.39 -25.95
CA MET A 7 17.33 -21.94 -24.57
C MET A 7 16.92 -23.15 -23.73
N THR A 8 17.89 -24.03 -23.45
CA THR A 8 17.76 -25.06 -22.43
C THR A 8 17.47 -24.36 -21.12
N THR A 9 16.21 -24.43 -20.71
CA THR A 9 15.76 -24.29 -19.34
C THR A 9 16.43 -25.39 -18.53
N THR A 10 17.67 -25.13 -18.09
CA THR A 10 18.19 -25.77 -16.88
C THR A 10 17.29 -25.33 -15.74
N SER A 11 16.31 -26.19 -15.49
CA SER A 11 15.56 -26.24 -14.26
C SER A 11 16.55 -26.52 -13.12
N ASP A 12 17.20 -25.47 -12.62
CA ASP A 12 17.90 -25.46 -11.34
C ASP A 12 16.87 -25.56 -10.22
N VAL A 13 16.24 -26.73 -10.11
CA VAL A 13 15.66 -27.15 -8.84
C VAL A 13 16.86 -27.59 -8.01
N PRO A 14 17.24 -26.84 -6.96
CA PRO A 14 18.36 -27.23 -6.11
C PRO A 14 18.09 -28.63 -5.54
N PRO A 15 19.14 -29.47 -5.39
CA PRO A 15 18.99 -30.82 -4.88
C PRO A 15 18.28 -30.80 -3.51
N VAL A 16 17.43 -31.81 -3.30
CA VAL A 16 16.49 -31.97 -2.17
C VAL A 16 17.17 -31.94 -0.79
N ASP A 17 18.50 -31.98 -0.73
CA ASP A 17 19.32 -32.01 0.47
C ASP A 17 19.93 -30.65 0.87
N VAL A 18 19.70 -29.56 0.14
CA VAL A 18 20.14 -28.21 0.56
C VAL A 18 19.10 -27.60 1.51
N VAL A 19 18.94 -28.24 2.66
CA VAL A 19 18.13 -27.72 3.74
C VAL A 19 18.90 -26.56 4.38
N ALA A 20 18.53 -25.33 4.07
CA ALA A 20 19.16 -24.11 4.60
C ALA A 20 19.38 -24.22 6.11
N SER A 21 20.57 -23.87 6.57
CA SER A 21 20.93 -23.90 7.98
C SER A 21 20.04 -22.95 8.79
N LYS A 22 19.89 -23.20 10.09
CA LYS A 22 19.07 -22.36 10.97
C LYS A 22 19.49 -20.88 10.94
N SER A 23 20.79 -20.61 10.85
CA SER A 23 21.34 -19.25 10.69
C SER A 23 20.93 -18.61 9.36
N GLU A 24 21.06 -19.34 8.25
CA GLU A 24 20.67 -18.82 6.92
C GLU A 24 19.17 -18.52 6.83
N ARG A 25 18.32 -19.36 7.45
CA ARG A 25 16.87 -19.11 7.52
C ARG A 25 16.54 -17.85 8.31
N LEU A 26 17.22 -17.65 9.46
CA LEU A 26 17.02 -16.47 10.28
C LEU A 26 17.49 -15.19 9.58
N ASP A 27 18.62 -15.25 8.87
CA ASP A 27 19.14 -14.10 8.14
C ASP A 27 18.27 -13.77 6.91
N PHE A 28 17.77 -14.79 6.21
CA PHE A 28 16.75 -14.61 5.17
C PHE A 28 15.50 -13.94 5.73
N LEU A 29 14.97 -14.41 6.87
CA LEU A 29 13.78 -13.81 7.50
C LEU A 29 13.99 -12.35 7.88
N LYS A 30 15.14 -12.00 8.48
CA LYS A 30 15.50 -10.60 8.79
C LYS A 30 15.56 -9.74 7.53
N GLN A 31 16.16 -10.25 6.46
CA GLN A 31 16.24 -9.53 5.19
C GLN A 31 14.86 -9.30 4.57
N VAL A 32 13.97 -10.29 4.66
CA VAL A 32 12.57 -10.17 4.21
C VAL A 32 11.79 -9.15 5.04
N ILE A 33 12.02 -9.07 6.36
CA ILE A 33 11.42 -8.04 7.22
C ILE A 33 11.85 -6.65 6.75
N GLY A 34 13.17 -6.41 6.63
CA GLY A 34 13.69 -5.12 6.19
C GLY A 34 13.19 -4.72 4.79
N PHE A 35 13.10 -5.68 3.87
CA PHE A 35 12.55 -5.44 2.53
C PHE A 35 11.05 -5.10 2.56
N ASN A 36 10.25 -5.77 3.39
CA ASN A 36 8.83 -5.46 3.50
C ASN A 36 8.59 -4.11 4.17
N GLU A 37 9.36 -3.75 5.20
CA GLU A 37 9.28 -2.45 5.86
C GLU A 37 9.62 -1.31 4.87
N ALA A 38 10.73 -1.45 4.13
CA ALA A 38 11.12 -0.48 3.11
C ALA A 38 10.03 -0.31 2.04
N ASN A 39 9.43 -1.42 1.60
CA ASN A 39 8.33 -1.37 0.63
C ASN A 39 7.08 -0.68 1.19
N VAL A 40 6.70 -0.95 2.44
CA VAL A 40 5.55 -0.30 3.09
C VAL A 40 5.77 1.21 3.16
N ARG A 41 6.95 1.66 3.60
CA ARG A 41 7.32 3.09 3.61
C ARG A 41 7.31 3.68 2.20
N SER A 42 7.74 2.93 1.19
CA SER A 42 7.73 3.40 -0.20
C SER A 42 6.31 3.69 -0.72
N TYR A 43 5.30 2.92 -0.30
CA TYR A 43 3.91 3.17 -0.70
C TYR A 43 3.36 4.44 -0.06
N ASP A 44 3.74 4.75 1.19
CA ASP A 44 3.32 5.98 1.86
C ASP A 44 3.91 7.21 1.15
N VAL A 45 5.20 7.16 0.81
CA VAL A 45 5.86 8.25 0.05
C VAL A 45 5.23 8.41 -1.33
N LYS A 46 4.97 7.31 -2.05
CA LYS A 46 4.29 7.37 -3.36
C LYS A 46 2.90 7.98 -3.27
N ALA A 47 2.14 7.65 -2.22
CA ALA A 47 0.82 8.22 -1.98
C ALA A 47 0.90 9.71 -1.65
N GLN A 48 1.86 10.15 -0.83
CA GLN A 48 2.08 11.57 -0.52
C GLN A 48 2.44 12.38 -1.75
N ILE A 49 3.38 11.91 -2.57
CA ILE A 49 3.80 12.59 -3.82
C ILE A 49 2.61 12.68 -4.78
N SER A 50 1.87 11.58 -4.95
CA SER A 50 0.71 11.54 -5.85
C SER A 50 -0.41 12.48 -5.38
N LEU A 51 -0.68 12.52 -4.07
CA LEU A 51 -1.65 13.42 -3.47
C LEU A 51 -1.24 14.88 -3.67
N ALA A 52 0.03 15.22 -3.41
CA ALA A 52 0.53 16.58 -3.61
C ALA A 52 0.40 17.02 -5.07
N ALA A 53 0.81 16.17 -6.01
CA ALA A 53 0.66 16.43 -7.44
C ALA A 53 -0.81 16.62 -7.85
N PHE A 54 -1.70 15.77 -7.34
CA PHE A 54 -3.13 15.86 -7.60
C PHE A 54 -3.73 17.17 -7.08
N VAL A 55 -3.43 17.56 -5.84
CA VAL A 55 -3.92 18.81 -5.24
C VAL A 55 -3.41 20.04 -6.01
N LEU A 56 -2.13 20.05 -6.40
CA LEU A 56 -1.56 21.12 -7.22
C LEU A 56 -2.23 21.21 -8.60
N SER A 57 -2.60 20.08 -9.19
CA SER A 57 -3.36 20.03 -10.44
C SER A 57 -4.82 20.50 -10.31
N GLY A 58 -5.30 20.81 -9.10
CA GLY A 58 -6.63 21.35 -8.82
C GLY A 58 -6.79 22.85 -9.05
N ASN A 59 -5.71 23.62 -9.23
CA ASN A 59 -5.81 25.07 -9.49
C ASN A 59 -6.66 25.44 -10.73
N PRO A 60 -6.55 24.74 -11.88
CA PRO A 60 -7.41 24.98 -13.04
C PRO A 60 -8.90 24.73 -12.76
N LEU A 61 -9.26 23.83 -11.84
CA LEU A 61 -10.65 23.56 -11.47
C LEU A 61 -11.33 24.77 -10.84
N ILE A 62 -10.64 25.47 -9.95
CA ILE A 62 -11.16 26.69 -9.30
C ILE A 62 -11.36 27.81 -10.32
N ALA A 63 -10.45 27.94 -11.29
CA ALA A 63 -10.59 28.91 -12.38
C ALA A 63 -11.84 28.64 -13.24
N ILE A 64 -12.15 27.37 -13.52
CA ILE A 64 -13.35 26.97 -14.28
C ILE A 64 -14.63 27.26 -13.48
N ILE A 65 -14.64 26.98 -12.17
CA ILE A 65 -15.81 27.28 -11.32
C ILE A 65 -16.15 28.78 -11.35
N ASN A 66 -15.13 29.65 -11.33
CA ASN A 66 -15.32 31.10 -11.30
C ASN A 66 -15.69 31.71 -12.66
N THR A 67 -15.42 31.01 -13.77
CA THR A 67 -15.65 31.50 -15.14
C THR A 67 -16.86 30.87 -15.83
N ALA A 68 -17.43 29.81 -15.26
CA ALA A 68 -18.53 29.08 -15.86
C ALA A 68 -19.85 29.87 -15.88
N CYS A 69 -20.51 29.88 -17.04
CA CYS A 69 -21.84 30.45 -17.23
C CYS A 69 -22.90 29.74 -16.37
N ALA A 70 -23.91 30.48 -15.92
CA ALA A 70 -24.95 30.08 -14.96
C ALA A 70 -26.01 29.09 -15.51
N GLN A 71 -25.62 28.12 -16.34
CA GLN A 71 -26.52 27.07 -16.81
C GLN A 71 -26.60 25.94 -15.76
N ASP A 72 -27.80 25.50 -15.40
CA ASP A 72 -28.04 24.47 -14.37
C ASP A 72 -27.33 23.13 -14.65
N ALA A 73 -27.06 22.82 -15.92
CA ALA A 73 -26.30 21.64 -16.33
C ALA A 73 -24.81 21.77 -15.98
N VAL A 74 -24.22 22.94 -16.23
CA VAL A 74 -22.81 23.24 -15.94
C VAL A 74 -22.59 23.30 -14.42
N ARG A 75 -23.51 23.93 -13.68
CA ARG A 75 -23.48 23.95 -12.22
C ARG A 75 -23.50 22.55 -11.61
N ARG A 76 -24.36 21.64 -12.10
CA ARG A 76 -24.40 20.24 -11.65
C ARG A 76 -23.09 19.51 -11.93
N LEU A 77 -22.50 19.72 -13.10
CA LEU A 77 -21.23 19.12 -13.49
C LEU A 77 -20.06 19.60 -12.61
N LEU A 78 -20.03 20.88 -12.24
CA LEU A 78 -19.04 21.42 -11.32
C LEU A 78 -19.15 20.82 -9.91
N VAL A 79 -20.37 20.66 -9.39
CA VAL A 79 -20.60 19.99 -8.10
C VAL A 79 -20.12 18.54 -8.14
N ILE A 80 -20.43 17.79 -9.20
CA ILE A 80 -19.95 16.42 -9.38
C ILE A 80 -18.41 16.40 -9.39
N THR A 81 -17.79 17.32 -10.14
CA THR A 81 -16.33 17.38 -10.25
C THR A 81 -15.67 17.70 -8.91
N LEU A 82 -16.25 18.60 -8.10
CA LEU A 82 -15.79 18.89 -6.74
C LEU A 82 -15.91 17.67 -5.83
N VAL A 83 -17.03 16.95 -5.88
CA VAL A 83 -17.24 15.73 -5.09
C VAL A 83 -16.21 14.66 -5.46
N VAL A 84 -15.97 14.46 -6.76
CA VAL A 84 -14.96 13.51 -7.24
C VAL A 84 -13.55 13.92 -6.83
N PHE A 85 -13.23 15.22 -6.84
CA PHE A 85 -11.94 15.74 -6.38
C PHE A 85 -11.72 15.46 -4.88
N ILE A 86 -12.72 15.76 -4.04
CA ILE A 86 -12.66 15.47 -2.59
C ILE A 86 -12.57 13.96 -2.36
N ALA A 87 -13.38 13.16 -3.05
CA ALA A 87 -13.33 11.70 -2.94
C ALA A 87 -11.94 11.14 -3.27
N THR A 88 -11.28 11.69 -4.28
CA THR A 88 -9.91 11.30 -4.66
C THR A 88 -8.91 11.60 -3.53
N ILE A 89 -8.98 12.79 -2.92
CA ILE A 89 -8.16 13.15 -1.75
C ILE A 89 -8.40 12.15 -0.60
N LEU A 90 -9.66 11.85 -0.30
CA LEU A 90 -10.02 10.89 0.76
C LEU A 90 -9.47 9.49 0.47
N THR A 91 -9.45 9.04 -0.79
CA THR A 91 -8.84 7.75 -1.13
C THR A 91 -7.33 7.72 -0.90
N TYR A 92 -6.60 8.81 -1.16
CA TYR A 92 -5.18 8.90 -0.83
C TYR A 92 -4.93 8.97 0.68
N LEU A 93 -5.76 9.69 1.44
CA LEU A 93 -5.70 9.68 2.90
C LEU A 93 -5.98 8.28 3.46
N TRP A 94 -6.86 7.51 2.82
CA TRP A 94 -7.12 6.12 3.20
C TRP A 94 -5.94 5.17 2.91
N VAL A 95 -5.11 5.47 1.90
CA VAL A 95 -3.84 4.76 1.67
C VAL A 95 -2.87 5.01 2.83
N LEU A 96 -2.81 6.26 3.30
CA LEU A 96 -1.95 6.66 4.42
C LEU A 96 -2.47 6.17 5.78
N TRP A 97 -3.76 5.85 5.88
CA TRP A 97 -4.37 5.41 7.12
C TRP A 97 -3.72 4.12 7.63
N PRO A 98 -3.29 4.07 8.90
CA PRO A 98 -2.65 2.88 9.46
C PRO A 98 -3.57 1.68 9.33
N THR A 99 -3.09 0.62 8.67
CA THR A 99 -3.77 -0.66 8.66
C THR A 99 -3.55 -1.31 10.02
N PRO A 100 -4.61 -1.60 10.80
CA PRO A 100 -4.44 -2.36 12.02
C PRO A 100 -3.79 -3.69 11.68
N PRO A 101 -2.80 -4.15 12.47
CA PRO A 101 -2.18 -5.45 12.23
C PRO A 101 -3.29 -6.51 12.29
N PRO A 102 -3.34 -7.45 11.34
CA PRO A 102 -4.34 -8.50 11.38
C PRO A 102 -4.17 -9.34 12.65
N GLN A 103 -5.24 -9.44 13.44
CA GLN A 103 -5.28 -10.24 14.67
C GLN A 103 -5.46 -11.74 14.36
N GLU A 104 -4.70 -12.53 15.12
CA GLU A 104 -4.75 -13.98 15.42
C GLU A 104 -4.85 -14.97 14.25
N ARG A 105 -5.78 -14.82 13.30
CA ARG A 105 -6.04 -15.81 12.24
C ARG A 105 -4.89 -16.05 11.26
N LEU A 106 -3.97 -15.09 11.13
CA LEU A 106 -2.77 -15.23 10.29
C LEU A 106 -1.61 -15.91 11.02
N THR A 107 -1.65 -15.96 12.35
CA THR A 107 -0.61 -16.54 13.21
C THR A 107 -1.06 -17.80 13.95
N GLU A 108 -2.33 -18.18 13.82
CA GLU A 108 -2.88 -19.45 14.32
C GLU A 108 -2.07 -20.63 13.76
N GLY A 109 -1.51 -21.44 14.66
CA GLY A 109 -0.71 -22.62 14.32
C GLY A 109 0.81 -22.40 14.25
N LEU A 110 1.30 -21.16 14.29
CA LEU A 110 2.75 -20.87 14.26
C LEU A 110 3.41 -20.92 15.65
N GLY A 111 2.65 -20.88 16.75
CA GLY A 111 3.21 -20.86 18.11
C GLY A 111 3.96 -19.57 18.47
N ALA A 112 3.76 -18.50 17.69
CA ALA A 112 4.35 -17.19 17.92
C ALA A 112 3.77 -16.54 19.20
N GLN A 113 4.65 -16.00 20.05
CA GLN A 113 4.27 -15.39 21.33
C GLN A 113 3.91 -13.90 21.18
N GLY A 114 4.15 -13.30 20.01
CA GLY A 114 3.72 -11.93 19.69
C GLY A 114 4.53 -10.85 20.43
N LEU A 115 5.83 -11.08 20.62
CA LEU A 115 6.72 -10.19 21.38
C LEU A 115 7.12 -8.92 20.61
N PHE A 116 7.02 -8.89 19.28
CA PHE A 116 7.42 -7.72 18.47
C PHE A 116 6.48 -6.51 18.61
N TYR A 117 5.20 -6.73 18.90
CA TYR A 117 4.23 -5.67 19.14
C TYR A 117 3.53 -5.94 20.47
N LEU A 118 4.12 -5.42 21.57
CA LEU A 118 3.41 -5.37 22.84
C LEU A 118 2.19 -4.47 22.67
N HIS A 119 1.02 -5.09 22.58
CA HIS A 119 -0.24 -4.36 22.53
C HIS A 119 -0.48 -3.55 23.81
N ASP A 120 0.17 -3.93 24.92
CA ASP A 120 0.06 -3.25 26.20
C ASP A 120 1.39 -3.26 26.99
N PRO A 121 2.30 -2.31 26.72
CA PRO A 121 3.62 -2.29 27.34
C PRO A 121 3.58 -1.99 28.85
N LEU A 122 2.49 -1.36 29.33
CA LEU A 122 2.33 -0.99 30.74
C LEU A 122 1.95 -2.20 31.61
N ASN A 123 1.13 -3.10 31.06
CA ASN A 123 0.71 -4.31 31.78
C ASN A 123 1.74 -5.45 31.71
N MET A 124 2.67 -5.42 30.74
CA MET A 124 3.56 -6.57 30.52
C MET A 124 4.86 -6.58 31.32
N GLY A 125 5.30 -5.46 31.92
CA GLY A 125 6.47 -5.40 32.82
C GLY A 125 7.81 -5.85 32.22
N GLY A 126 8.91 -5.14 32.52
CA GLY A 126 10.23 -5.50 31.95
C GLY A 126 10.71 -6.93 32.27
N THR A 127 10.33 -7.45 33.44
CA THR A 127 10.70 -8.81 33.90
C THR A 127 9.91 -9.90 33.18
N ALA A 128 8.60 -9.74 33.02
CA ALA A 128 7.78 -10.72 32.29
C ALA A 128 8.09 -10.70 30.77
N TYR A 129 8.49 -9.55 30.21
CA TYR A 129 9.04 -9.50 28.86
C TYR A 129 10.38 -10.27 28.74
N PHE A 130 11.30 -10.06 29.69
CA PHE A 130 12.58 -10.76 29.73
C PHE A 130 12.42 -12.28 29.88
N ASP A 131 11.47 -12.74 30.68
CA ASP A 131 11.20 -14.17 30.86
C ASP A 131 10.56 -14.80 29.61
N ARG A 132 9.69 -14.06 28.90
CA ARG A 132 9.16 -14.50 27.61
C ARG A 132 10.27 -14.65 26.56
N LEU A 133 11.22 -13.72 26.54
CA LEU A 133 12.42 -13.74 25.67
C LEU A 133 13.25 -15.02 25.84
N LYS A 134 13.37 -15.55 27.06
CA LYS A 134 14.12 -16.80 27.32
C LYS A 134 13.49 -18.04 26.71
N THR A 135 12.16 -18.03 26.55
CA THR A 135 11.40 -19.16 26.00
C THR A 135 11.07 -19.00 24.52
N LEU A 136 11.54 -17.91 23.90
CA LEU A 136 11.16 -17.53 22.55
C LEU A 136 11.86 -18.42 21.51
N VAL A 137 11.07 -19.02 20.63
CA VAL A 137 11.57 -19.65 19.42
C VAL A 137 11.54 -18.61 18.30
N LEU A 138 12.73 -18.23 17.81
CA LEU A 138 12.90 -17.10 16.87
C LEU A 138 12.27 -17.32 15.49
N GLU A 139 12.34 -18.52 14.92
CA GLU A 139 11.79 -18.82 13.59
C GLU A 139 10.27 -18.57 13.45
N PRO A 140 9.40 -19.10 14.33
CA PRO A 140 7.96 -18.85 14.23
C PRO A 140 7.59 -17.40 14.51
N GLU A 141 8.31 -16.71 15.39
CA GLU A 141 8.08 -15.31 15.70
C GLU A 141 8.43 -14.40 14.50
N LEU A 142 9.61 -14.60 13.89
CA LEU A 142 10.01 -13.87 12.67
C LEU A 142 9.08 -14.20 11.49
N THR A 143 8.66 -15.45 11.34
CA THR A 143 7.73 -15.85 10.27
C THR A 143 6.37 -15.18 10.43
N ALA A 144 5.85 -15.10 11.66
CA ALA A 144 4.62 -14.39 11.97
C ALA A 144 4.72 -12.88 11.63
N GLU A 145 5.85 -12.25 11.93
CA GLU A 145 6.09 -10.85 11.60
C GLU A 145 6.18 -10.61 10.09
N VAL A 146 6.93 -11.44 9.37
CA VAL A 146 6.99 -11.40 7.89
C VAL A 146 5.60 -11.52 7.29
N LEU A 147 4.77 -12.43 7.80
CA LEU A 147 3.41 -12.64 7.31
C LEU A 147 2.53 -11.39 7.54
N LYS A 148 2.58 -10.80 8.74
CA LYS A 148 1.87 -9.55 9.06
C LYS A 148 2.31 -8.40 8.15
N LEU A 149 3.62 -8.21 7.97
CA LEU A 149 4.17 -7.17 7.10
C LEU A 149 3.79 -7.38 5.62
N SER A 150 3.80 -8.63 5.15
CA SER A 150 3.38 -8.97 3.78
C SER A 150 1.89 -8.66 3.55
N PHE A 151 1.04 -8.89 4.55
CA PHE A 151 -0.38 -8.56 4.50
C PHE A 151 -0.60 -7.04 4.45
N ILE A 152 0.10 -6.29 5.30
CA ILE A 152 0.07 -4.82 5.30
C ILE A 152 0.49 -4.29 3.93
N ARG A 153 1.59 -4.82 3.38
CA ARG A 153 2.08 -4.46 2.03
C ARG A 153 1.01 -4.72 0.96
N LYS A 154 0.40 -5.92 0.94
CA LYS A 154 -0.65 -6.26 -0.03
C LYS A 154 -1.87 -5.34 0.09
N THR A 155 -2.26 -5.01 1.33
CA THR A 155 -3.40 -4.12 1.60
C THR A 155 -3.11 -2.69 1.14
N LYS A 156 -1.93 -2.13 1.50
CA LYS A 156 -1.51 -0.80 1.04
C LYS A 156 -1.37 -0.73 -0.49
N ALA A 157 -0.78 -1.74 -1.12
CA ALA A 157 -0.68 -1.82 -2.57
C ALA A 157 -2.05 -1.82 -3.26
N ARG A 158 -3.03 -2.55 -2.70
CA ARG A 158 -4.41 -2.56 -3.20
C ARG A 158 -5.09 -1.20 -3.06
N ARG A 159 -4.97 -0.55 -1.89
CA ARG A 159 -5.53 0.79 -1.67
C ARG A 159 -4.89 1.81 -2.61
N PHE A 160 -3.57 1.75 -2.81
CA PHE A 160 -2.86 2.64 -3.72
C PHE A 160 -3.32 2.45 -5.18
N ARG A 161 -3.48 1.20 -5.63
CA ARG A 161 -4.02 0.92 -6.97
C ARG A 161 -5.44 1.45 -7.14
N PHE A 162 -6.29 1.33 -6.12
CA PHE A 162 -7.64 1.90 -6.14
C PHE A 162 -7.60 3.43 -6.21
N ALA A 163 -6.76 4.08 -5.41
CA ALA A 163 -6.57 5.54 -5.47
C ALA A 163 -6.14 6.00 -6.87
N LEU A 164 -5.20 5.31 -7.52
CA LEU A 164 -4.80 5.63 -8.89
C LEU A 164 -5.95 5.52 -9.91
N ILE A 165 -6.81 4.50 -9.77
CA ILE A 165 -7.99 4.35 -10.64
C ILE A 165 -8.96 5.52 -10.41
N VAL A 166 -9.21 5.88 -9.15
CA VAL A 166 -10.08 7.02 -8.81
C VAL A 166 -9.51 8.33 -9.36
N THR A 167 -8.21 8.55 -9.26
CA THR A 167 -7.52 9.70 -9.85
C THR A 167 -7.68 9.76 -11.37
N LEU A 168 -7.58 8.62 -12.06
CA LEU A 168 -7.82 8.56 -13.50
C LEU A 168 -9.26 8.97 -13.85
N ILE A 169 -10.24 8.44 -13.10
CA ILE A 169 -11.66 8.81 -13.26
C ILE A 169 -11.84 10.30 -13.01
N ALA A 170 -11.20 10.86 -11.98
CA ALA A 170 -11.26 12.28 -11.68
C ALA A 170 -10.77 13.13 -12.85
N TYR A 171 -9.63 12.80 -13.45
CA TYR A 171 -9.14 13.52 -14.63
C TYR A 171 -10.08 13.42 -15.84
N VAL A 172 -10.71 12.26 -16.08
CA VAL A 172 -11.71 12.11 -17.14
C VAL A 172 -12.92 13.02 -16.89
N VAL A 173 -13.43 13.06 -15.65
CA VAL A 173 -14.56 13.93 -15.28
C VAL A 173 -14.19 15.41 -15.47
N VAL A 174 -12.99 15.82 -15.02
CA VAL A 174 -12.49 17.18 -15.20
C VAL A 174 -12.35 17.55 -16.69
N ALA A 175 -11.84 16.64 -17.51
CA ALA A 175 -11.73 16.86 -18.95
C ALA A 175 -13.11 17.04 -19.60
N VAL A 176 -14.08 16.19 -19.28
CA VAL A 176 -15.47 16.33 -19.76
C VAL A 176 -16.08 17.66 -19.31
N ALA A 177 -15.85 18.05 -18.05
CA ALA A 177 -16.29 19.34 -17.52
C ALA A 177 -15.67 20.51 -18.28
N PHE A 178 -14.38 20.44 -18.58
CA PHE A 178 -13.69 21.46 -19.38
C PHE A 178 -14.27 21.57 -20.79
N PHE A 179 -14.49 20.45 -21.49
CA PHE A 179 -15.10 20.46 -22.82
C PHE A 179 -16.55 20.98 -22.81
N ALA A 180 -17.31 20.68 -21.77
CA ALA A 180 -18.68 21.16 -21.63
C ALA A 180 -18.74 22.68 -21.37
N VAL A 181 -17.86 23.20 -20.49
CA VAL A 181 -17.78 24.65 -20.20
C VAL A 181 -17.18 25.43 -21.37
N GLY A 182 -16.15 24.89 -22.05
CA GLY A 182 -15.55 25.54 -23.21
C GLY A 182 -16.52 25.75 -24.37
N ARG A 183 -17.58 24.92 -24.48
CA ARG A 183 -18.67 25.13 -25.43
C ARG A 183 -19.65 26.24 -25.05
N CYS A 184 -19.62 26.73 -23.81
CA CYS A 184 -20.38 27.92 -23.41
C CYS A 184 -19.62 29.22 -23.67
N ALA A 185 -18.31 29.16 -23.97
CA ALA A 185 -17.45 30.33 -24.18
C ALA A 185 -17.35 30.77 -25.66
N PHE A 186 -18.08 30.13 -26.57
CA PHE A 186 -18.19 30.47 -27.99
C PHE A 186 -19.65 30.74 -28.38
#